data_AF-A0A0F6TQV4-F1
#
_entry.id   AF-A0A0F6TQV4-F1
#
_cell.length_a   1.000
_cell.length_b   1.000
_cell.length_c   1.000
_cell.angle_alpha   90.00
_cell.angle_beta   90.00
_cell.angle_gamma   90.00
#
_symmetry.space_group_name_H-M   'P 1'
#
loop_
_entity.id
_entity.type
_entity.pdbx_description
1 polymer ?
#
loop_
_entity_poly.entity_id
_entity_poly.type
_entity_poly.pdbx_seq_one_letter_code
_entity_poly.pdbx_strand_id
1 'polypeptide(L)'
;MHFLNNEPKFEQLVETAFVYHDIGLWTDHELVYLEPSEAVALADNEKYEWELDADALRGAIHWHHKISPKGPHQQVIEACRKADWIDASKGFLRKGLSKTTIKEVEAAFPNLGFHDTLLRLAKEYGGSMLAGGIKVTRGIVKW
;
A
#
# COMPACT_ATOMS: atom_id res chain seq x y z
N MET A 1 -7.85 -10.44 -0.76
CA MET A 1 -8.64 -11.24 -1.73
C MET A 1 -10.15 -10.96 -1.76
N HIS A 2 -10.79 -10.55 -0.66
CA HIS A 2 -12.24 -10.27 -0.61
C HIS A 2 -12.78 -9.37 -1.74
N PHE A 3 -12.12 -8.24 -2.02
CA PHE A 3 -12.55 -7.30 -3.07
C PHE A 3 -12.40 -7.82 -4.50
N LEU A 4 -11.78 -8.98 -4.67
CA LEU A 4 -11.53 -9.66 -5.95
C LEU A 4 -12.30 -10.98 -6.02
N ASN A 5 -13.38 -11.12 -5.24
CA ASN A 5 -14.19 -12.35 -5.16
C ASN A 5 -13.37 -13.61 -4.85
N ASN A 6 -12.20 -13.45 -4.19
CA ASN A 6 -11.23 -14.53 -3.96
C ASN A 6 -10.77 -15.24 -5.24
N GLU A 7 -10.71 -14.54 -6.38
CA GLU A 7 -10.17 -15.07 -7.63
C GLU A 7 -8.65 -15.38 -7.48
N PRO A 8 -8.21 -16.65 -7.58
CA PRO A 8 -6.81 -17.03 -7.30
C PRO A 8 -5.79 -16.37 -8.23
N LYS A 9 -6.18 -16.02 -9.45
CA LYS A 9 -5.29 -15.39 -10.44
C LYS A 9 -4.67 -14.06 -9.98
N PHE A 10 -5.26 -13.40 -8.98
CA PHE A 10 -4.73 -12.13 -8.45
C PHE A 10 -3.90 -12.32 -7.18
N GLU A 11 -3.91 -13.50 -6.57
CA GLU A 11 -3.36 -13.74 -5.24
C GLU A 11 -1.88 -13.36 -5.18
N GLN A 12 -1.06 -13.95 -6.04
CA GLN A 12 0.37 -13.68 -6.10
C GLN A 12 0.68 -12.20 -6.36
N LEU A 13 -0.07 -11.54 -7.24
CA LEU A 13 0.13 -10.11 -7.52
C LEU A 13 -0.18 -9.25 -6.30
N VAL A 14 -1.27 -9.54 -5.58
CA VAL A 14 -1.69 -8.79 -4.39
C VAL A 14 -0.69 -9.01 -3.26
N GLU A 15 -0.25 -10.25 -3.03
CA GLU A 15 0.77 -10.57 -2.02
C GLU A 15 2.08 -9.83 -2.31
N THR A 16 2.58 -9.92 -3.54
CA THR A 16 3.78 -9.18 -3.97
C THR A 16 3.57 -7.68 -3.78
N ALA A 17 2.48 -7.10 -4.30
CA ALA A 17 2.22 -5.68 -4.15
C ALA A 17 2.26 -5.21 -2.69
N PHE A 18 1.66 -5.96 -1.75
CA PHE A 18 1.68 -5.57 -0.34
C PHE A 18 3.03 -5.75 0.36
N VAL A 19 3.87 -6.68 -0.08
CA VAL A 19 5.25 -6.76 0.43
C VAL A 19 6.04 -5.51 0.03
N TYR A 20 5.83 -5.00 -1.18
CA TYR A 20 6.66 -3.93 -1.72
C TYR A 20 6.07 -2.52 -1.57
N HIS A 21 4.76 -2.34 -1.41
CA HIS A 21 4.11 -1.02 -1.60
C HIS A 21 4.70 0.15 -0.80
N ASP A 22 5.17 -0.13 0.42
CA ASP A 22 5.76 0.85 1.33
C ASP A 22 7.28 0.66 1.52
N ILE A 23 7.91 -0.31 0.84
CA ILE A 23 9.30 -0.72 1.12
C ILE A 23 10.30 0.45 0.99
N GLY A 24 10.01 1.39 0.08
CA GLY A 24 10.81 2.60 -0.15
C GLY A 24 10.93 3.51 1.08
N LEU A 25 10.02 3.41 2.05
CA LEU A 25 10.18 4.11 3.34
C LEU A 25 11.44 3.66 4.07
N TRP A 26 11.84 2.39 3.95
CA TRP A 26 12.99 1.83 4.66
C TRP A 26 14.24 1.73 3.80
N THR A 27 14.11 1.46 2.51
CA THR A 27 15.28 1.33 1.63
C THR A 27 15.86 2.71 1.28
N ASP A 28 14.99 3.68 0.98
CA ASP A 28 15.39 4.98 0.45
C ASP A 28 15.29 6.09 1.51
N HIS A 29 14.69 5.79 2.67
CA HIS A 29 14.56 6.72 3.79
C HIS A 29 13.84 8.03 3.40
N GLU A 30 12.84 7.95 2.52
CA GLU A 30 12.14 9.09 1.93
C GLU A 30 10.62 9.00 2.07
N LEU A 31 9.94 10.16 2.15
CA LEU A 31 8.47 10.25 2.17
C LEU A 31 7.84 10.31 0.77
N VAL A 32 8.64 10.24 -0.29
CA VAL A 32 8.16 10.12 -1.67
C VAL A 32 8.61 8.76 -2.20
N TYR A 33 8.09 7.72 -1.56
CA TYR A 33 8.63 6.36 -1.67
C TYR A 33 7.94 5.46 -2.71
N LEU A 34 6.89 5.95 -3.39
CA LEU A 34 6.15 5.13 -4.36
C LEU A 34 7.04 4.66 -5.51
N GLU A 35 7.73 5.60 -6.17
CA GLU A 35 8.63 5.27 -7.29
C GLU A 35 9.81 4.37 -6.86
N PRO A 36 10.48 4.61 -5.71
CA PRO A 36 11.42 3.64 -5.16
C PRO A 36 10.82 2.24 -4.93
N SER A 37 9.63 2.16 -4.35
CA SER A 37 8.95 0.89 -4.07
C SER A 37 8.60 0.13 -5.35
N GLU A 38 8.13 0.85 -6.38
CA GLU A 38 7.90 0.31 -7.72
C GLU A 38 9.18 -0.22 -8.34
N ALA A 39 10.30 0.51 -8.23
CA ALA A 39 11.56 0.10 -8.80
C ALA A 39 12.07 -1.22 -8.20
N VAL A 40 11.98 -1.37 -6.87
CA VAL A 40 12.36 -2.62 -6.20
C VAL A 40 11.46 -3.77 -6.63
N ALA A 41 10.14 -3.57 -6.62
CA ALA A 41 9.17 -4.60 -7.00
C ALA A 41 9.37 -5.10 -8.44
N LEU A 42 9.60 -4.19 -9.38
CA LEU A 42 9.80 -4.52 -10.79
C LEU A 42 11.14 -5.21 -11.05
N ALA A 43 12.20 -4.74 -10.39
CA ALA A 43 13.51 -5.38 -10.50
C ALA A 43 13.48 -6.82 -9.95
N ASP A 44 12.80 -7.05 -8.82
CA ASP A 44 12.66 -8.39 -8.26
C ASP A 44 11.72 -9.27 -9.11
N ASN A 45 10.64 -8.71 -9.68
CA ASN A 45 9.77 -9.43 -10.61
C ASN A 45 10.52 -9.95 -11.84
N GLU A 46 11.44 -9.13 -12.40
CA GLU A 46 12.31 -9.53 -13.49
C GLU A 46 13.38 -10.55 -13.03
N LYS A 47 14.11 -10.22 -11.97
CA LYS A 47 15.23 -11.03 -11.46
C LYS A 47 14.83 -12.44 -11.06
N TYR A 48 13.66 -12.60 -10.47
CA TYR A 48 13.17 -13.89 -10.00
C TYR A 48 12.16 -14.53 -10.94
N GLU A 49 11.94 -13.95 -12.12
CA GLU A 49 11.10 -14.50 -13.19
C GLU A 49 9.70 -14.90 -12.69
N TRP A 50 9.05 -14.04 -11.88
CA TRP A 50 7.70 -14.34 -11.36
C TRP A 50 6.60 -14.22 -12.42
N GLU A 51 6.91 -13.64 -13.57
CA GLU A 51 5.99 -13.45 -14.70
C GLU A 51 4.72 -12.65 -14.35
N LEU A 52 4.76 -11.81 -13.30
CA LEU A 52 3.64 -10.94 -12.98
C LEU A 52 3.52 -9.82 -14.02
N ASP A 53 2.28 -9.41 -14.30
CA ASP A 53 1.99 -8.22 -15.11
C ASP A 53 2.60 -6.97 -14.44
N ALA A 54 3.66 -6.45 -15.06
CA ALA A 54 4.45 -5.34 -14.53
C ALA A 54 3.63 -4.05 -14.39
N ASP A 55 2.67 -3.79 -15.28
CA ASP A 55 1.84 -2.59 -15.23
C ASP A 55 0.77 -2.70 -14.13
N ALA A 56 0.24 -3.90 -13.91
CA ALA A 56 -0.64 -4.17 -12.78
C ALA A 56 0.09 -4.09 -11.44
N LEU A 57 1.30 -4.66 -11.33
CA LEU A 57 2.13 -4.60 -10.12
C LEU A 57 2.53 -3.16 -9.80
N ARG A 58 3.08 -2.43 -10.77
CA ARG A 58 3.39 -1.01 -10.63
C ARG A 58 2.16 -0.21 -10.25
N GLY A 59 1.02 -0.44 -10.93
CA GLY A 59 -0.22 0.28 -10.68
C GLY A 59 -0.78 0.07 -9.27
N ALA A 60 -0.71 -1.16 -8.75
CA ALA A 60 -1.14 -1.49 -7.40
C ALA A 60 -0.33 -0.72 -6.34
N ILE A 61 0.97 -0.56 -6.57
CA ILE A 61 1.86 0.25 -5.71
C ILE A 61 1.64 1.75 -5.96
N HIS A 62 1.60 2.23 -7.20
CA HIS A 62 1.54 3.66 -7.47
C HIS A 62 0.24 4.32 -6.97
N TRP A 63 -0.89 3.59 -7.03
CA TRP A 63 -2.22 4.17 -6.81
C TRP A 63 -2.87 3.80 -5.47
N HIS A 64 -2.24 3.02 -4.58
CA HIS A 64 -2.91 2.52 -3.35
C HIS A 64 -3.34 3.64 -2.38
N HIS A 65 -2.64 4.78 -2.37
CA HIS A 65 -3.03 5.92 -1.53
C HIS A 65 -4.11 6.83 -2.12
N LYS A 66 -4.55 6.60 -3.37
CA LYS A 66 -5.51 7.50 -4.01
C LYS A 66 -6.87 7.44 -3.33
N ILE A 67 -7.52 8.60 -3.25
CA ILE A 67 -8.84 8.72 -2.65
C ILE A 67 -9.89 8.10 -3.59
N SER A 68 -9.73 8.31 -4.89
CA SER A 68 -10.58 7.78 -5.96
C SER A 68 -9.84 6.76 -6.83
N PRO A 69 -10.58 5.88 -7.56
CA PRO A 69 -9.97 4.92 -8.46
C PRO A 69 -9.13 5.52 -9.58
N LYS A 70 -8.00 4.89 -9.91
CA LYS A 70 -7.05 5.33 -10.97
C LYS A 70 -6.40 4.13 -11.68
N GLY A 71 -5.88 4.38 -12.89
CA GLY A 71 -5.09 3.40 -13.67
C GLY A 71 -5.90 2.40 -14.51
N PRO A 72 -5.23 1.62 -15.39
CA PRO A 72 -5.88 0.68 -16.32
C PRO A 72 -6.30 -0.66 -15.67
N HIS A 73 -5.55 -1.18 -14.69
CA HIS A 73 -5.85 -2.46 -14.01
C HIS A 73 -6.80 -2.29 -12.81
N GLN A 74 -7.94 -1.64 -13.05
CA GLN A 74 -8.87 -1.15 -12.01
C GLN A 74 -9.25 -2.19 -10.95
N GLN A 75 -9.49 -3.44 -11.32
CA GLN A 75 -9.94 -4.47 -10.38
C GLN A 75 -8.94 -4.67 -9.23
N VAL A 76 -7.69 -5.02 -9.57
CA VAL A 76 -6.65 -5.30 -8.57
C VAL A 76 -6.13 -4.03 -7.91
N ILE A 77 -6.01 -2.94 -8.66
CA ILE A 77 -5.61 -1.64 -8.10
C ILE A 77 -6.62 -1.16 -7.05
N GLU A 78 -7.93 -1.24 -7.32
CA GLU A 78 -8.95 -0.85 -6.36
C GLU A 78 -9.01 -1.77 -5.15
N ALA A 79 -8.73 -3.06 -5.33
CA ALA A 79 -8.65 -3.99 -4.21
C ALA A 79 -7.50 -3.62 -3.27
N CYS A 80 -6.31 -3.35 -3.82
CA CYS A 80 -5.14 -2.95 -3.02
C CYS A 80 -5.37 -1.61 -2.34
N ARG A 81 -5.83 -0.60 -3.08
CA ARG A 81 -6.19 0.73 -2.55
C ARG A 81 -7.20 0.66 -1.42
N LYS A 82 -8.28 -0.12 -1.57
CA LYS A 82 -9.28 -0.25 -0.50
C LYS A 82 -8.71 -0.88 0.76
N ALA A 83 -7.92 -1.93 0.62
CA ALA A 83 -7.34 -2.64 1.76
C ALA A 83 -6.31 -1.78 2.49
N ASP A 84 -5.44 -1.06 1.76
CA ASP A 84 -4.49 -0.09 2.34
C ASP A 84 -5.22 0.98 3.19
N TRP A 85 -6.25 1.62 2.62
CA TRP A 85 -7.04 2.61 3.37
C TRP A 85 -7.75 2.04 4.61
N ILE A 86 -8.08 0.74 4.61
CA ILE A 86 -8.63 0.08 5.80
C ILE A 86 -7.55 -0.04 6.87
N ASP A 87 -6.36 -0.53 6.51
CA ASP A 87 -5.24 -0.74 7.45
C ASP A 87 -4.70 0.59 8.00
N ALA A 88 -4.37 1.54 7.11
CA ALA A 88 -3.83 2.86 7.47
C ALA A 88 -4.79 3.69 8.34
N SER A 89 -6.09 3.39 8.30
CA SER A 89 -7.10 4.04 9.15
C SER A 89 -7.48 3.24 10.40
N LYS A 90 -6.78 2.13 10.69
CA LYS A 90 -7.10 1.19 11.77
C LYS A 90 -8.57 0.76 11.75
N GLY A 91 -9.08 0.46 10.55
CA GLY A 91 -10.46 0.03 10.32
C GLY A 91 -11.53 1.12 10.42
N PHE A 92 -11.17 2.40 10.60
CA PHE A 92 -12.15 3.50 10.61
C PHE A 92 -12.86 3.61 9.25
N LEU A 93 -12.09 3.53 8.16
CA LEU A 93 -12.61 3.41 6.80
C LEU A 93 -12.74 1.93 6.46
N ARG A 94 -13.97 1.48 6.19
CA ARG A 94 -14.24 0.03 6.04
C ARG A 94 -14.35 -0.45 4.58
N LYS A 95 -14.59 0.48 3.64
CA LYS A 95 -14.72 0.22 2.19
C LYS A 95 -15.64 -0.96 1.81
N GLY A 96 -16.63 -1.29 2.64
CA GLY A 96 -17.59 -2.39 2.44
C GLY A 96 -17.34 -3.62 3.33
N LEU A 97 -16.21 -3.73 4.02
CA LEU A 97 -15.97 -4.81 4.98
C LEU A 97 -16.77 -4.63 6.27
N SER A 98 -17.14 -5.76 6.87
CA SER A 98 -17.75 -5.76 8.20
C SER A 98 -16.70 -5.39 9.26
N LYS A 99 -17.15 -4.75 10.35
CA LYS A 99 -16.28 -4.44 11.49
C LYS A 99 -15.72 -5.72 12.12
N THR A 100 -16.49 -6.81 12.11
CA THR A 100 -16.06 -8.11 12.65
C THR A 100 -14.89 -8.67 11.85
N THR A 101 -14.99 -8.69 10.52
CA THR A 101 -13.92 -9.17 9.64
C THR A 101 -12.62 -8.38 9.83
N ILE A 102 -12.70 -7.05 9.94
CA ILE A 102 -11.51 -6.22 10.19
C ILE A 102 -10.88 -6.58 11.53
N LYS A 103 -11.68 -6.71 12.60
CA LYS A 103 -11.19 -7.10 13.92
C LYS A 103 -10.56 -8.48 13.96
N GLU A 104 -11.08 -9.43 13.20
CA GLU A 104 -10.50 -10.77 13.09
C GLU A 104 -9.10 -10.71 12.47
N VAL A 105 -8.92 -9.90 11.43
CA VAL A 105 -7.60 -9.68 10.80
C VAL A 105 -6.65 -8.96 11.76
N GLU A 106 -7.08 -7.86 12.40
CA GLU A 106 -6.25 -7.12 13.37
C GLU A 106 -5.86 -7.96 14.60
N ALA A 107 -6.70 -8.92 14.99
CA ALA A 107 -6.39 -9.87 16.06
C ALA A 107 -5.38 -10.94 15.62
N ALA A 108 -5.47 -11.42 14.37
CA ALA A 108 -4.53 -12.38 13.80
C ALA A 108 -3.16 -11.76 13.49
N PHE A 109 -3.15 -10.50 13.05
CA PHE A 109 -1.97 -9.74 12.67
C PHE A 109 -1.89 -8.44 13.50
N PRO A 110 -1.45 -8.53 14.76
CA PRO A 110 -1.42 -7.37 15.64
C PRO A 110 -0.47 -6.30 15.11
N ASN A 111 -0.88 -5.03 15.21
CA ASN A 111 -0.14 -3.90 14.64
C ASN A 111 1.28 -3.70 15.22
N LEU A 112 1.51 -4.10 16.47
CA LEU A 112 2.81 -4.07 17.17
C LEU A 112 3.64 -2.78 16.99
N GLY A 113 2.99 -1.62 16.90
CA GLY A 113 3.65 -0.32 16.78
C GLY A 113 3.95 0.15 15.35
N PHE A 114 3.37 -0.49 14.34
CA PHE A 114 3.50 -0.07 12.93
C PHE A 114 3.07 1.38 12.71
N HIS A 115 1.89 1.78 13.19
CA HIS A 115 1.42 3.16 13.00
C HIS A 115 2.28 4.19 13.75
N ASP A 116 2.81 3.83 14.92
CA ASP A 116 3.72 4.70 15.67
C ASP A 116 5.04 4.87 14.90
N THR A 117 5.48 3.81 14.22
CA THR A 117 6.62 3.84 13.30
C THR A 117 6.34 4.79 12.12
N LEU A 118 5.18 4.71 11.47
CA LEU A 118 4.83 5.62 10.37
C LEU A 118 4.85 7.09 10.80
N LEU A 119 4.30 7.41 11.99
CA LEU A 119 4.34 8.77 12.54
C LEU A 119 5.79 9.23 12.82
N ARG A 120 6.63 8.33 13.36
CA ARG A 120 8.05 8.60 13.57
C ARG A 120 8.77 8.88 12.26
N LEU A 121 8.60 8.04 11.23
CA LEU A 121 9.24 8.20 9.92
C LEU A 121 8.78 9.49 9.23
N ALA A 122 7.49 9.82 9.31
CA ALA A 122 6.97 11.10 8.83
C ALA A 122 7.67 12.30 9.50
N LYS A 123 7.96 12.22 10.80
CA LYS A 123 8.72 13.25 11.50
C LYS A 123 10.18 13.28 11.07
N GLU A 124 10.85 12.14 11.03
CA GLU A 124 12.30 12.02 10.79
C GLU A 124 12.65 12.48 9.36
N TYR A 125 11.97 11.93 8.36
CA TYR A 125 12.22 12.27 6.95
C TYR A 125 11.55 13.60 6.53
N GLY A 126 10.54 14.03 7.27
CA GLY A 126 9.89 15.33 7.10
C GLY A 126 10.60 16.49 7.80
N GLY A 127 11.51 16.22 8.75
CA GLY A 127 12.10 17.19 9.67
C GLY A 127 11.17 17.66 10.80
N SER A 128 9.85 17.53 10.63
CA SER A 128 8.83 17.72 11.68
C SER A 128 7.54 17.00 11.30
N MET A 129 6.63 16.78 12.26
CA MET A 129 5.32 16.18 11.99
C MET A 129 4.50 16.98 10.96
N LEU A 130 4.52 18.32 11.05
CA LEU A 130 3.79 19.18 10.14
C LEU A 130 4.35 19.10 8.71
N ALA A 131 5.67 19.26 8.58
CA ALA A 131 6.33 19.23 7.28
C ALA A 131 6.24 17.83 6.64
N GLY A 132 6.40 16.77 7.43
CA GLY A 132 6.21 15.39 7.00
C GLY A 132 4.80 15.13 6.48
N GLY A 133 3.78 15.54 7.24
CA GLY A 133 2.39 15.41 6.82
C GLY A 133 2.07 16.13 5.50
N ILE A 134 2.64 17.33 5.29
CA ILE A 134 2.51 18.05 4.02
C ILE A 134 3.19 17.28 2.88
N LYS A 135 4.41 16.76 3.09
CA LYS A 135 5.14 15.98 2.08
C LYS A 135 4.35 14.73 1.67
N VAL A 136 3.87 13.94 2.63
CA VAL A 136 3.03 12.75 2.36
C VAL A 136 1.79 13.12 1.56
N THR A 137 1.05 14.15 2.02
CA THR A 137 -0.19 14.58 1.34
C THR A 137 0.05 15.03 -0.10
N ARG A 138 1.11 15.81 -0.35
CA ARG A 138 1.42 16.36 -1.69
C ARG A 138 2.14 15.38 -2.61
N GLY A 139 2.94 14.48 -2.05
CA GLY A 139 3.76 13.53 -2.81
C GLY A 139 3.00 12.26 -3.16
N ILE A 140 2.25 11.72 -2.19
CA ILE A 140 1.71 10.36 -2.25
C ILE A 140 0.18 10.40 -2.47
N VAL A 141 -0.54 11.13 -1.61
CA VAL A 141 -2.01 11.08 -1.54
C VAL A 141 -2.70 11.88 -2.66
N LYS A 142 -1.97 12.52 -3.59
CA LYS A 142 -2.53 13.45 -4.62
C LYS A 142 -3.90 13.01 -5.16
N TRP A 143 -4.87 13.94 -5.13
CA TRP A 143 -6.29 13.81 -5.46
C TRP A 143 -6.61 13.12 -6.82
#